data_AF-A0A1Y2TZA1-F1
#
_entry.id   AF-A0A1Y2TZA1-F1
#
_cell.length_a   1.000
_cell.length_b   1.000
_cell.length_c   1.000
_cell.angle_alpha   90.00
_cell.angle_beta   90.00
_cell.angle_gamma   90.00
#
_symmetry.space_group_name_H-M   'P 1'
#
loop_
_entity.id
_entity.type
_entity.pdbx_description
1 polymer ?
#
loop_
_entity_poly.entity_id
_entity_poly.type
_entity_poly.pdbx_seq_one_letter_code
_entity_poly.pdbx_strand_id
1 'polypeptide(L)'
;MSTPASNEGKLCCAICGDAILPPTLELSETTKWRAEVVLLSDPAREFEQLREHYQGGKRQNAPRMSLQITQEIRKDRARVIKEDRFQIITSKEEEEELAYNQEEVLANHSYGRDMNGEWGSMPYYIATHGACLEVAESAMRHSPHDIFVRDLRTLWKVLRMRFKVDDSYYMSLIMDSVARPQRIQLPHAYYMPFRPSPLAMGYAPGEEADQAAASNHKIERWEAAYPLHVPDATETILKNLKSLPPAPATIPEAIHSQKKFLALPPELQNHICTFLTSSHGMPNLCNGLLPQSVWREILISGRCLPFLRDLDVNIIQDFCARWDREQGDREPNWELLVRKLSQEAWGIYDVEKSILKIPNGLRNRRRIWKLVEEMYVGDLVPIARAVYLGAEPVAVPRYWDEGGEPV
;
A
#
# COMPACT_ATOMS: atom_id res chain seq x y z
N MET A 1 -29.25 19.61 -26.33
CA MET A 1 -29.02 18.16 -26.30
C MET A 1 -27.73 17.93 -25.54
N SER A 2 -27.84 17.52 -24.28
CA SER A 2 -26.70 17.22 -23.42
C SER A 2 -26.12 15.89 -23.86
N THR A 3 -24.86 15.86 -24.30
CA THR A 3 -24.15 14.60 -24.52
C THR A 3 -24.13 13.82 -23.21
N PRO A 4 -24.54 12.53 -23.20
CA PRO A 4 -24.41 11.71 -22.01
C PRO A 4 -22.94 11.73 -21.59
N ALA A 5 -22.67 12.11 -20.33
CA ALA A 5 -21.34 12.02 -19.76
C ALA A 5 -20.85 10.59 -19.97
N SER A 6 -19.77 10.41 -20.73
CA SER A 6 -19.19 9.10 -20.91
C SER A 6 -18.80 8.60 -19.51
N ASN A 7 -19.31 7.43 -19.13
CA ASN A 7 -18.89 6.73 -17.92
C ASN A 7 -17.48 6.14 -18.14
N GLU A 8 -16.53 7.01 -18.47
CA GLU A 8 -15.13 6.67 -18.57
C GLU A 8 -14.61 6.39 -17.16
N GLY A 9 -13.96 5.24 -17.00
CA GLY A 9 -13.47 4.77 -15.70
C GLY A 9 -12.56 5.81 -15.08
N LYS A 10 -12.76 6.11 -13.78
CA LYS A 10 -11.87 7.00 -13.05
C LYS A 10 -10.60 6.26 -12.68
N LEU A 11 -9.47 6.89 -13.00
CA LEU A 11 -8.16 6.30 -12.82
C LEU A 11 -7.83 6.09 -11.35
N CYS A 12 -7.35 4.90 -11.03
CA CYS A 12 -7.03 4.49 -9.68
C CYS A 12 -5.52 4.31 -9.52
N CYS A 13 -5.03 4.58 -8.32
CA CYS A 13 -3.67 4.25 -7.92
C CYS A 13 -3.47 2.73 -7.95
N ALA A 14 -2.42 2.28 -8.64
CA ALA A 14 -2.11 0.86 -8.78
C ALA A 14 -1.76 0.14 -7.46
N ILE A 15 -1.31 0.89 -6.45
CA ILE A 15 -0.92 0.34 -5.14
C ILE A 15 -2.10 0.23 -4.19
N CYS A 16 -2.91 1.27 -4.06
CA CYS A 16 -3.94 1.37 -3.02
C CYS A 16 -5.36 1.19 -3.56
N GLY A 17 -5.53 1.21 -4.88
CA GLY A 17 -6.79 1.01 -5.59
C GLY A 17 -7.82 2.13 -5.39
N ASP A 18 -7.42 3.29 -4.88
CA ASP A 18 -8.29 4.46 -4.71
C ASP A 18 -8.07 5.48 -5.84
N ALA A 19 -9.06 6.35 -6.07
CA ALA A 19 -9.08 7.31 -7.16
C ALA A 19 -7.90 8.30 -7.08
N ILE A 20 -7.29 8.53 -8.23
CA ILE A 20 -6.41 9.66 -8.50
C ILE A 20 -7.28 10.85 -8.89
N LEU A 21 -7.09 11.98 -8.20
CA LEU A 21 -7.93 13.16 -8.37
C LEU A 21 -7.22 14.20 -9.25
N PRO A 22 -7.94 14.93 -10.12
CA PRO A 22 -7.36 16.06 -10.81
C PRO A 22 -7.06 17.21 -9.83
N PRO A 23 -6.00 18.00 -10.07
CA PRO A 23 -5.59 19.08 -9.17
C PRO A 23 -6.54 20.30 -9.18
N THR A 24 -7.47 20.38 -10.14
CA THR A 24 -8.37 21.52 -10.34
C THR A 24 -9.57 21.55 -9.39
N LEU A 25 -9.79 20.49 -8.62
CA LEU A 25 -10.79 20.48 -7.57
C LEU A 25 -10.25 21.26 -6.36
N GLU A 26 -11.10 22.03 -5.67
CA GLU A 26 -10.80 22.58 -4.34
C GLU A 26 -10.65 21.41 -3.35
N LEU A 27 -9.52 20.71 -3.41
CA LEU A 27 -9.22 19.57 -2.58
C LEU A 27 -8.92 20.06 -1.17
N SER A 28 -9.56 19.45 -0.18
CA SER A 28 -9.17 19.62 1.21
C SER A 28 -7.72 19.18 1.42
N GLU A 29 -7.05 19.70 2.44
CA GLU A 29 -5.71 19.23 2.83
C GLU A 29 -5.68 17.70 3.08
N THR A 30 -6.79 17.11 3.51
CA THR A 30 -6.93 15.66 3.71
C THR A 30 -7.00 14.85 2.41
N THR A 31 -7.29 15.48 1.27
CA THR A 31 -7.45 14.80 -0.04
C THR A 31 -6.43 15.24 -1.08
N LYS A 32 -5.72 16.35 -0.85
CA LYS A 32 -4.69 16.91 -1.73
C LYS A 32 -3.62 15.90 -2.14
N TRP A 33 -3.21 15.02 -1.22
CA TRP A 33 -2.25 13.94 -1.48
C TRP A 33 -2.68 12.98 -2.60
N ARG A 34 -3.99 12.88 -2.88
CA ARG A 34 -4.54 12.01 -3.93
C ARG A 34 -4.39 12.58 -5.35
N ALA A 35 -4.03 13.86 -5.46
CA ALA A 35 -3.68 14.50 -6.73
C ALA A 35 -2.17 14.45 -7.02
N GLU A 36 -1.34 14.09 -6.04
CA GLU A 36 0.08 13.87 -6.26
C GLU A 36 0.29 12.48 -6.87
N VAL A 37 0.65 12.45 -8.15
CA VAL A 37 0.81 11.22 -8.92
C VAL A 37 2.28 11.02 -9.28
N VAL A 38 2.73 9.76 -9.15
CA VAL A 38 4.00 9.28 -9.68
C VAL A 38 3.71 8.18 -10.68
N LEU A 39 4.26 8.35 -11.89
CA LEU A 39 4.23 7.36 -12.95
C LEU A 39 5.49 6.49 -12.85
N LEU A 40 5.29 5.18 -12.77
CA LEU A 40 6.35 4.19 -12.81
C LEU A 40 6.48 3.64 -14.22
N SER A 41 7.68 3.63 -14.79
CA SER A 41 7.93 3.06 -16.12
C SER A 41 9.22 2.26 -16.16
N ASP A 42 9.23 1.18 -16.94
CA ASP A 42 10.43 0.36 -17.17
C ASP A 42 11.10 0.76 -18.50
N PRO A 43 12.16 1.58 -18.47
CA PRO A 43 12.83 2.01 -19.70
C PRO A 43 13.56 0.85 -20.39
N ALA A 44 13.91 -0.21 -19.64
CA ALA A 44 14.52 -1.41 -20.19
C ALA A 44 13.54 -2.29 -20.99
N ARG A 45 12.21 -2.06 -20.87
CA ARG A 45 11.18 -2.84 -21.57
C ARG A 45 11.32 -4.35 -21.34
N GLU A 46 11.66 -4.72 -20.11
CA GLU A 46 11.97 -6.08 -19.71
C GLU A 46 10.79 -7.02 -20.04
N PHE A 47 9.58 -6.61 -19.67
CA PHE A 47 8.36 -7.38 -19.93
C PHE A 47 8.13 -7.63 -21.42
N GLU A 48 8.35 -6.62 -22.26
CA GLU A 48 8.14 -6.76 -23.69
C GLU A 48 9.19 -7.64 -24.34
N GLN A 49 10.46 -7.52 -23.94
CA GLN A 49 11.54 -8.40 -24.39
C GLN A 49 11.24 -9.86 -24.00
N LEU A 50 10.83 -10.10 -22.75
CA LEU A 50 10.39 -11.41 -22.28
C LEU A 50 9.23 -11.92 -23.13
N ARG A 51 8.17 -11.12 -23.28
CA ARG A 51 6.99 -11.52 -24.05
C ARG A 51 7.33 -11.89 -25.49
N GLU A 52 8.16 -11.10 -26.16
CA GLU A 52 8.62 -11.39 -27.52
C GLU A 52 9.44 -12.69 -27.57
N HIS A 53 10.32 -12.92 -26.58
CA HIS A 53 11.09 -14.16 -26.45
C HIS A 53 10.17 -15.39 -26.32
N TYR A 54 9.20 -15.38 -25.40
CA TYR A 54 8.26 -16.50 -25.23
C TYR A 54 7.32 -16.67 -26.43
N GLN A 55 6.87 -15.59 -27.07
CA GLN A 55 6.05 -15.66 -28.29
C GLN A 55 6.83 -16.21 -29.49
N GLY A 56 8.15 -15.97 -29.55
CA GLY A 56 9.06 -16.59 -30.51
C GLY A 56 9.09 -18.12 -30.41
N GLY A 57 8.69 -18.67 -29.26
CA GLY A 57 8.57 -20.10 -29.00
C GLY A 57 9.92 -20.81 -28.82
N LYS A 58 9.87 -22.15 -28.66
CA LYS A 58 11.04 -23.06 -28.62
C LYS A 58 11.76 -23.17 -29.97
N ARG A 59 11.89 -22.09 -30.74
CA ARG A 59 12.72 -22.12 -31.96
C ARG A 59 14.12 -22.53 -31.50
N GLN A 60 14.68 -23.58 -32.08
CA GLN A 60 16.01 -24.09 -31.73
C GLN A 60 17.11 -23.02 -31.80
N ASN A 61 16.85 -21.95 -32.56
CA ASN A 61 17.76 -20.82 -32.77
C ASN A 61 17.30 -19.53 -32.07
N ALA A 62 16.32 -19.58 -31.15
CA ALA A 62 15.98 -18.41 -30.36
C ALA A 62 17.22 -18.04 -29.50
N PRO A 63 17.74 -16.81 -29.60
CA PRO A 63 18.86 -16.38 -28.78
C PRO A 63 18.54 -16.61 -27.30
N ARG A 64 19.49 -17.19 -26.55
CA ARG A 64 19.36 -17.28 -25.10
C ARG A 64 19.27 -15.86 -24.58
N MET A 65 18.12 -15.51 -24.04
CA MET A 65 17.86 -14.15 -23.59
C MET A 65 18.73 -13.88 -22.36
N SER A 66 19.72 -13.01 -22.54
CA SER A 66 20.56 -12.48 -21.45
C SER A 66 20.02 -11.08 -21.14
N LEU A 67 19.07 -10.99 -20.21
CA LEU A 67 18.59 -9.71 -19.72
C LEU A 67 19.67 -9.09 -18.82
N GLN A 68 20.61 -8.37 -19.41
CA GLN A 68 21.44 -7.43 -18.65
C GLN A 68 20.62 -6.15 -18.46
N ILE A 69 19.82 -6.15 -17.39
CA ILE A 69 19.00 -5.00 -17.05
C ILE A 69 19.88 -4.02 -16.30
N THR A 70 20.34 -2.98 -17.00
CA THR A 70 21.23 -1.97 -16.44
C THR A 70 20.50 -0.69 -16.02
N GLN A 71 19.26 -0.52 -16.46
CA GLN A 71 18.45 0.67 -16.16
C GLN A 71 17.50 0.38 -15.00
N GLU A 72 17.31 1.35 -14.12
CA GLU A 72 16.32 1.28 -13.03
C GLU A 72 14.91 1.66 -13.52
N ILE A 73 13.89 1.33 -12.73
CA ILE A 73 12.53 1.82 -12.97
C ILE A 73 12.52 3.35 -12.78
N ARG A 74 12.00 4.06 -13.77
CA ARG A 74 11.88 5.51 -13.74
C ARG A 74 10.66 5.92 -12.91
N LYS A 75 10.83 6.98 -12.11
CA LYS A 75 9.79 7.63 -11.30
C LYS A 75 9.57 9.05 -11.79
N ASP A 76 8.48 9.27 -12.51
CA ASP A 76 8.14 10.59 -13.05
C ASP A 76 6.99 11.19 -12.26
N ARG A 77 7.18 12.37 -11.67
CA ARG A 77 6.05 13.13 -11.10
C ARG A 77 5.13 13.56 -12.23
N ALA A 78 3.84 13.48 -12.01
CA ALA A 78 2.86 13.86 -13.02
C ALA A 78 1.64 14.56 -12.42
N ARG A 79 0.97 15.34 -13.27
CA ARG A 79 -0.36 15.89 -12.98
C ARG A 79 -1.39 15.32 -13.95
N VAL A 80 -2.59 15.12 -13.46
CA VAL A 80 -3.74 14.72 -14.29
C VAL A 80 -4.17 15.94 -15.10
N ILE A 81 -4.24 15.82 -16.43
CA ILE A 81 -4.80 16.85 -17.31
C ILE A 81 -6.28 16.57 -17.53
N LYS A 82 -6.61 15.35 -17.96
CA LYS A 82 -7.96 14.92 -18.30
C LYS A 82 -8.07 13.41 -18.13
N GLU A 83 -9.00 12.96 -17.30
CA GLU A 83 -9.37 11.54 -17.11
C GLU A 83 -8.15 10.62 -16.86
N ASP A 84 -7.62 10.01 -17.91
CA ASP A 84 -6.51 9.05 -17.91
C ASP A 84 -5.19 9.61 -18.47
N ARG A 85 -5.17 10.89 -18.86
CA ARG A 85 -4.01 11.60 -19.40
C ARG A 85 -3.23 12.35 -18.34
N PHE A 86 -1.93 12.12 -18.35
CA PHE A 86 -0.97 12.70 -17.44
C PHE A 86 0.01 13.59 -18.19
N GLN A 87 0.41 14.67 -17.53
CA GLN A 87 1.54 15.47 -17.92
C GLN A 87 2.70 15.17 -16.99
N ILE A 88 3.84 14.77 -17.55
CA ILE A 88 5.07 14.59 -16.77
C ILE A 88 5.61 15.97 -16.38
N ILE A 89 5.89 16.15 -15.09
CA ILE A 89 6.47 17.37 -14.53
C ILE A 89 7.98 17.20 -14.52
N THR A 90 8.68 17.85 -15.45
CA THR A 90 10.14 17.88 -15.48
C THR A 90 10.66 18.88 -14.45
N SER A 91 11.62 18.46 -13.63
CA SER A 91 12.19 19.20 -12.49
C SER A 91 12.93 20.52 -12.82
N LYS A 92 12.91 20.97 -14.07
CA LYS A 92 13.54 22.20 -14.53
C LYS A 92 12.48 23.06 -15.20
N GLU A 93 12.47 24.35 -14.85
CA GLU A 93 11.55 25.43 -15.25
C GLU A 93 10.37 25.57 -14.27
N GLU A 94 10.53 26.40 -13.22
CA GLU A 94 10.30 27.86 -13.29
C GLU A 94 8.99 28.17 -14.04
N GLU A 95 8.00 28.51 -13.23
CA GLU A 95 6.83 29.34 -13.53
C GLU A 95 7.02 30.18 -14.82
N GLU A 96 6.40 29.78 -15.93
CA GLU A 96 5.23 30.47 -16.52
C GLU A 96 5.03 30.36 -18.04
N GLU A 97 5.98 29.96 -18.91
CA GLU A 97 5.78 30.25 -20.36
C GLU A 97 5.93 29.17 -21.44
N LEU A 98 6.24 27.89 -21.16
CA LEU A 98 6.31 26.88 -22.24
C LEU A 98 5.44 25.64 -21.99
N ALA A 99 4.13 25.87 -21.81
CA ALA A 99 3.11 24.82 -21.71
C ALA A 99 2.88 23.99 -23.00
N TYR A 100 3.51 24.35 -24.12
CA TYR A 100 3.14 23.80 -25.44
C TYR A 100 3.81 22.47 -25.84
N ASN A 101 4.85 22.00 -25.13
CA ASN A 101 5.61 20.80 -25.53
C ASN A 101 5.80 19.76 -24.41
N GLN A 102 4.96 19.75 -23.38
CA GLN A 102 5.06 18.72 -22.34
C GLN A 102 4.44 17.40 -22.83
N GLU A 103 5.16 16.30 -22.60
CA GLU A 103 4.75 14.95 -23.02
C GLU A 103 3.47 14.54 -22.28
N GLU A 104 2.38 14.37 -23.03
CA GLU A 104 1.15 13.74 -22.55
C GLU A 104 1.28 12.23 -22.63
N VAL A 105 1.00 11.54 -21.53
CA VAL A 105 1.11 10.08 -21.45
C VAL A 105 -0.16 9.47 -20.87
N LEU A 106 -0.47 8.24 -21.30
CA LEU A 106 -1.51 7.41 -20.72
C LEU A 106 -0.90 6.45 -19.70
N ALA A 107 -1.55 6.27 -18.56
CA ALA A 107 -1.08 5.39 -17.50
C ALA A 107 -2.08 4.28 -17.18
N ASN A 108 -1.59 3.13 -16.75
CA ASN A 108 -2.35 1.90 -16.50
C ASN A 108 -3.02 1.29 -17.77
N HIS A 109 -2.82 1.89 -18.94
CA HIS A 109 -3.40 1.43 -20.21
C HIS A 109 -2.37 0.64 -21.02
N SER A 110 -2.55 -0.69 -21.12
CA SER A 110 -1.67 -1.49 -21.97
C SER A 110 -2.37 -1.72 -23.31
N TYR A 111 -2.14 -0.78 -24.24
CA TYR A 111 -2.42 -1.09 -25.63
C TYR A 111 -1.43 -2.20 -26.01
N GLY A 112 -1.96 -3.34 -26.40
CA GLY A 112 -1.17 -4.31 -27.14
C GLY A 112 -0.70 -3.70 -28.46
N ARG A 113 -0.79 -4.46 -29.52
CA ARG A 113 -0.81 -3.82 -30.82
C ARG A 113 -2.16 -3.14 -31.00
N ASP A 114 -2.17 -1.91 -31.50
CA ASP A 114 -3.37 -1.25 -31.97
C ASP A 114 -4.01 -2.04 -33.14
N MET A 115 -5.13 -1.55 -33.68
CA MET A 115 -5.79 -2.21 -34.82
C MET A 115 -4.89 -2.30 -36.07
N ASN A 116 -3.82 -1.52 -36.14
CA ASN A 116 -2.86 -1.50 -37.24
C ASN A 116 -1.64 -2.38 -36.99
N GLY A 117 -1.56 -3.05 -35.84
CA GLY A 117 -0.40 -3.88 -35.50
C GLY A 117 0.76 -3.10 -34.88
N GLU A 118 0.60 -1.80 -34.61
CA GLU A 118 1.61 -0.93 -34.01
C GLU A 118 1.51 -0.97 -32.49
N TRP A 119 2.65 -1.01 -31.80
CA TRP A 119 2.65 -0.96 -30.34
C TRP A 119 2.15 0.41 -29.86
N GLY A 120 1.35 0.41 -28.79
CA GLY A 120 1.04 1.66 -28.08
C GLY A 120 2.30 2.44 -27.69
N SER A 121 2.15 3.75 -27.49
CA SER A 121 3.25 4.64 -27.12
C SER A 121 4.02 4.10 -25.92
N MET A 122 5.27 3.75 -26.15
CA MET A 122 6.21 3.34 -25.10
C MET A 122 6.83 4.57 -24.42
N PRO A 123 7.19 4.49 -23.13
CA PRO A 123 7.11 3.32 -22.25
C PRO A 123 5.72 3.09 -21.63
N TYR A 124 5.48 1.90 -21.08
CA TYR A 124 4.27 1.62 -20.29
C TYR A 124 4.35 2.28 -18.91
N TYR A 125 3.41 3.17 -18.62
CA TYR A 125 3.34 3.88 -17.35
C TYR A 125 2.31 3.26 -16.40
N ILE A 126 2.66 3.13 -15.13
CA ILE A 126 1.77 2.73 -14.04
C ILE A 126 1.59 3.91 -13.09
N ALA A 127 0.36 4.36 -12.90
CA ALA A 127 0.06 5.49 -12.03
C ALA A 127 -0.10 5.06 -10.57
N THR A 128 0.57 5.77 -9.67
CA THR A 128 0.50 5.59 -8.23
C THR A 128 0.36 6.94 -7.54
N HIS A 129 -0.28 6.98 -6.37
CA HIS A 129 -0.16 8.16 -5.50
C HIS A 129 1.28 8.23 -4.96
N GLY A 130 1.87 9.42 -4.93
CA GLY A 130 3.20 9.64 -4.37
C GLY A 130 3.32 9.11 -2.94
N ALA A 131 2.30 9.39 -2.11
CA ALA A 131 2.21 8.90 -0.75
C ALA A 131 2.19 7.37 -0.63
N CYS A 132 1.49 6.67 -1.53
CA CYS A 132 1.42 5.22 -1.52
C CYS A 132 2.77 4.59 -1.92
N LEU A 133 3.44 5.19 -2.91
CA LEU A 133 4.76 4.76 -3.33
C LEU A 133 5.80 4.92 -2.22
N GLU A 134 5.75 6.03 -1.46
CA GLU A 134 6.66 6.24 -0.34
C GLU A 134 6.45 5.22 0.79
N VAL A 135 5.20 4.88 1.10
CA VAL A 135 4.91 3.79 2.06
C VAL A 135 5.43 2.46 1.54
N ALA A 136 5.25 2.18 0.25
CA ALA A 136 5.74 0.94 -0.36
C ALA A 136 7.26 0.84 -0.31
N GLU A 137 8.00 1.90 -0.68
CA GLU A 137 9.45 1.94 -0.56
C GLU A 137 9.92 1.82 0.89
N SER A 138 9.16 2.37 1.83
CA SER A 138 9.44 2.18 3.24
C SER A 138 9.29 0.73 3.67
N ALA A 139 8.26 0.04 3.18
CA ALA A 139 8.05 -1.38 3.44
C ALA A 139 9.18 -2.23 2.84
N MET A 140 9.58 -1.96 1.60
CA MET A 140 10.72 -2.60 0.93
C MET A 140 12.02 -2.51 1.74
N ARG A 141 12.29 -1.35 2.36
CA ARG A 141 13.53 -1.10 3.11
C ARG A 141 13.50 -1.59 4.55
N HIS A 142 12.34 -1.58 5.21
CA HIS A 142 12.27 -1.73 6.67
C HIS A 142 11.32 -2.83 7.13
N SER A 143 10.68 -3.59 6.23
CA SER A 143 9.91 -4.75 6.68
C SER A 143 10.85 -5.73 7.39
N PRO A 144 10.51 -6.22 8.59
CA PRO A 144 11.29 -7.23 9.29
C PRO A 144 11.02 -8.63 8.73
N HIS A 145 10.13 -8.75 7.75
CA HIS A 145 9.73 -10.02 7.15
C HIS A 145 10.50 -10.26 5.86
N ASP A 146 10.66 -11.54 5.52
CA ASP A 146 11.11 -11.92 4.20
C ASP A 146 9.97 -11.68 3.20
N ILE A 147 10.05 -10.58 2.46
CA ILE A 147 9.05 -10.17 1.47
C ILE A 147 9.62 -10.34 0.06
N PHE A 148 8.74 -10.64 -0.91
CA PHE A 148 9.12 -10.80 -2.31
C PHE A 148 9.43 -9.46 -2.99
N VAL A 149 8.63 -8.42 -2.70
CA VAL A 149 8.83 -7.08 -3.26
C VAL A 149 9.89 -6.34 -2.45
N ARG A 150 11.15 -6.42 -2.88
CA ARG A 150 12.30 -5.77 -2.20
C ARG A 150 12.79 -4.50 -2.88
N ASP A 151 12.40 -4.28 -4.13
CA ASP A 151 12.79 -3.12 -4.90
C ASP A 151 11.68 -2.66 -5.86
N LEU A 152 11.92 -1.49 -6.47
CA LEU A 152 10.96 -0.86 -7.36
C LEU A 152 10.72 -1.65 -8.65
N ARG A 153 11.71 -2.44 -9.10
CA ARG A 153 11.58 -3.29 -10.29
C ARG A 153 10.64 -4.45 -10.02
N THR A 154 10.81 -5.15 -8.90
CA THR A 154 9.86 -6.19 -8.50
C THR A 154 8.48 -5.61 -8.25
N LEU A 155 8.36 -4.45 -7.59
CA LEU A 155 7.06 -3.78 -7.44
C LEU A 155 6.40 -3.49 -8.79
N TRP A 156 7.16 -2.92 -9.74
CA TRP A 156 6.66 -2.64 -11.08
C TRP A 156 6.19 -3.91 -11.79
N LYS A 157 6.93 -5.02 -11.70
CA LYS A 157 6.55 -6.32 -12.27
C LYS A 157 5.23 -6.83 -11.69
N VAL A 158 5.07 -6.78 -10.36
CA VAL A 158 3.83 -7.16 -9.68
C VAL A 158 2.65 -6.33 -10.20
N LEU A 159 2.79 -5.00 -10.20
CA LEU A 159 1.73 -4.09 -10.66
C LEU A 159 1.43 -4.30 -12.16
N ARG A 160 2.46 -4.48 -12.99
CA ARG A 160 2.32 -4.70 -14.44
C ARG A 160 1.55 -5.98 -14.74
N MET A 161 1.90 -7.08 -14.07
CA MET A 161 1.23 -8.37 -14.25
C MET A 161 -0.24 -8.28 -13.87
N ARG A 162 -0.55 -7.56 -12.78
CA ARG A 162 -1.93 -7.35 -12.33
C ARG A 162 -2.79 -6.62 -13.38
N PHE A 163 -2.28 -5.58 -14.03
CA PHE A 163 -3.01 -4.92 -15.12
C PHE A 163 -3.09 -5.79 -16.39
N LYS A 164 -2.08 -6.60 -16.69
CA LYS A 164 -2.11 -7.50 -17.86
C LYS A 164 -3.29 -8.49 -17.79
N VAL A 165 -3.54 -9.05 -16.60
CA VAL A 165 -4.64 -9.99 -16.41
C VAL A 165 -5.98 -9.32 -16.63
N ASP A 166 -6.16 -8.12 -16.08
CA ASP A 166 -7.39 -7.34 -16.23
C ASP A 166 -7.66 -7.02 -17.72
N ASP A 167 -6.65 -6.56 -18.45
CA ASP A 167 -6.75 -6.30 -19.90
C ASP A 167 -7.13 -7.58 -20.68
N SER A 168 -6.53 -8.73 -20.37
CA SER A 168 -6.84 -9.99 -21.06
C SER A 168 -8.23 -10.54 -20.74
N TYR A 169 -8.70 -10.35 -19.50
CA TYR A 169 -10.00 -10.82 -19.03
C TYR A 169 -11.14 -9.95 -19.58
N TYR A 170 -11.02 -8.62 -19.50
CA TYR A 170 -12.04 -7.70 -20.00
C TYR A 170 -12.20 -7.76 -21.51
N MET A 171 -11.10 -7.96 -22.25
CA MET A 171 -11.18 -8.15 -23.71
C MET A 171 -11.85 -9.46 -24.13
N SER A 172 -11.95 -10.45 -23.24
CA SER A 172 -12.61 -11.71 -23.53
C SER A 172 -14.12 -11.74 -23.23
N LEU A 173 -14.63 -10.85 -22.38
CA LEU A 173 -15.98 -10.98 -21.81
C LEU A 173 -16.97 -9.86 -22.18
N ILE A 174 -16.51 -8.67 -22.58
CA ILE A 174 -17.41 -7.55 -22.84
C ILE A 174 -17.00 -6.86 -24.15
N MET A 175 -17.81 -7.04 -25.21
CA MET A 175 -17.67 -6.30 -26.48
C MET A 175 -18.18 -4.86 -26.39
N ASP A 176 -18.87 -4.49 -25.29
CA ASP A 176 -19.34 -3.14 -25.03
C ASP A 176 -18.34 -2.31 -24.21
N SER A 177 -18.15 -1.06 -24.62
CA SER A 177 -17.25 -0.04 -24.08
C SER A 177 -17.55 0.41 -22.64
N VAL A 178 -18.30 -0.36 -21.86
CA VAL A 178 -18.77 0.03 -20.52
C VAL A 178 -17.67 -0.29 -19.50
N ALA A 179 -16.93 0.76 -19.13
CA ALA A 179 -16.07 0.89 -17.95
C ALA A 179 -15.18 -0.33 -17.66
N ARG A 180 -14.03 -0.39 -18.34
CA ARG A 180 -12.93 -1.25 -17.91
C ARG A 180 -12.53 -0.82 -16.49
N PRO A 181 -12.51 -1.72 -15.50
CA PRO A 181 -12.03 -1.38 -14.18
C PRO A 181 -10.55 -1.07 -14.33
N GLN A 182 -10.18 0.20 -14.16
CA GLN A 182 -8.78 0.60 -13.95
C GLN A 182 -8.30 0.18 -12.55
N ARG A 183 -8.81 -0.95 -12.04
CA ARG A 183 -8.78 -1.33 -10.64
C ARG A 183 -8.54 -2.82 -10.51
N ILE A 184 -7.32 -3.12 -10.11
CA ILE A 184 -6.91 -4.48 -9.79
C ILE A 184 -7.75 -4.98 -8.61
N GLN A 185 -8.63 -5.95 -8.87
CA GLN A 185 -9.21 -6.78 -7.81
C GLN A 185 -8.14 -7.79 -7.40
N LEU A 186 -7.82 -7.88 -6.10
CA LEU A 186 -6.74 -8.72 -5.55
C LEU A 186 -7.30 -9.96 -4.83
N PRO A 187 -6.56 -11.07 -4.67
CA PRO A 187 -6.91 -12.11 -3.70
C PRO A 187 -6.94 -11.51 -2.28
N HIS A 188 -6.12 -10.48 -2.08
CA HIS A 188 -6.17 -9.46 -1.04
C HIS A 188 -7.40 -8.52 -1.15
N ALA A 189 -8.55 -8.97 -1.68
CA ALA A 189 -9.77 -8.18 -1.86
C ALA A 189 -10.26 -7.50 -0.57
N TYR A 190 -9.79 -7.98 0.58
CA TYR A 190 -9.97 -7.35 1.87
C TYR A 190 -9.19 -6.02 1.96
N TYR A 191 -7.94 -5.97 1.51
CA TYR A 191 -7.06 -4.79 1.60
C TYR A 191 -7.26 -3.78 0.48
N MET A 192 -8.07 -4.07 -0.54
CA MET A 192 -8.50 -3.07 -1.52
C MET A 192 -9.96 -2.77 -1.26
N PRO A 193 -10.39 -1.49 -1.20
CA PRO A 193 -11.79 -1.17 -0.89
C PRO A 193 -12.75 -2.00 -1.75
N PHE A 194 -13.70 -2.75 -1.22
CA PHE A 194 -14.58 -3.53 -2.12
C PHE A 194 -15.39 -2.63 -3.07
N ARG A 195 -15.64 -1.38 -2.68
CA ARG A 195 -16.26 -0.34 -3.51
C ARG A 195 -15.31 0.84 -3.70
N PRO A 196 -15.16 1.36 -4.93
CA PRO A 196 -14.48 2.63 -5.13
C PRO A 196 -15.12 3.71 -4.24
N SER A 197 -14.39 4.78 -3.92
CA SER A 197 -15.01 5.96 -3.31
C SER A 197 -16.22 6.39 -4.16
N PRO A 198 -17.30 6.98 -3.58
CA PRO A 198 -18.41 7.50 -4.38
C PRO A 198 -17.92 8.45 -5.48
N LEU A 199 -16.83 9.16 -5.19
CA LEU A 199 -16.05 9.94 -6.15
C LEU A 199 -15.54 9.10 -7.32
N ALA A 200 -14.91 7.94 -7.08
CA ALA A 200 -14.47 7.03 -8.13
C ALA A 200 -15.61 6.38 -8.94
N MET A 201 -16.84 6.35 -8.42
CA MET A 201 -18.03 5.84 -9.12
C MET A 201 -18.73 6.87 -10.01
N GLY A 202 -18.22 8.11 -10.10
CA GLY A 202 -18.79 9.12 -11.00
C GLY A 202 -20.07 9.80 -10.50
N TYR A 203 -20.48 9.56 -9.26
CA TYR A 203 -21.60 10.32 -8.68
C TYR A 203 -21.22 11.80 -8.60
N ALA A 204 -22.01 12.65 -9.29
CA ALA A 204 -21.90 14.08 -9.16
C ALA A 204 -22.16 14.48 -7.69
N PRO A 205 -21.43 15.46 -7.14
CA PRO A 205 -21.76 16.02 -5.84
C PRO A 205 -23.07 16.79 -5.99
N GLY A 206 -24.19 16.12 -5.72
CA GLY A 206 -25.53 16.71 -5.76
C GLY A 206 -26.63 15.66 -5.89
N GLU A 207 -27.48 15.60 -4.87
CA GLU A 207 -28.82 15.00 -4.82
C GLU A 207 -28.94 13.52 -4.36
N GLU A 208 -28.32 12.53 -5.01
CA GLU A 208 -28.37 11.13 -4.50
C GLU A 208 -27.15 10.74 -3.65
N ALA A 209 -25.99 11.33 -3.96
CA ALA A 209 -24.81 11.24 -3.12
C ALA A 209 -25.08 11.84 -1.73
N ASP A 210 -25.94 12.86 -1.65
CA ASP A 210 -26.34 13.49 -0.40
C ASP A 210 -27.26 12.59 0.44
N GLN A 211 -28.10 11.74 -0.15
CA GLN A 211 -28.92 10.78 0.63
C GLN A 211 -28.12 9.57 1.10
N ALA A 212 -27.14 9.08 0.31
CA ALA A 212 -26.21 8.03 0.73
C ALA A 212 -25.12 8.54 1.70
N ALA A 213 -24.70 9.80 1.58
CA ALA A 213 -23.75 10.47 2.48
C ALA A 213 -24.41 11.10 3.72
N ALA A 214 -25.73 11.34 3.70
CA ALA A 214 -26.49 11.76 4.89
C ALA A 214 -26.96 10.59 5.75
N SER A 215 -27.15 9.39 5.16
CA SER A 215 -27.62 8.20 5.90
C SER A 215 -26.49 7.29 6.38
N ASN A 216 -25.36 7.21 5.66
CA ASN A 216 -24.13 6.69 6.23
C ASN A 216 -23.38 7.88 6.82
N HIS A 217 -23.16 7.86 8.13
CA HIS A 217 -22.33 8.84 8.82
C HIS A 217 -21.14 9.28 7.97
N LYS A 218 -20.78 10.56 8.15
CA LYS A 218 -19.51 11.25 7.81
C LYS A 218 -18.23 10.53 8.28
N ILE A 219 -18.24 9.20 8.35
CA ILE A 219 -17.10 8.33 8.56
C ILE A 219 -16.25 8.51 7.31
N GLU A 220 -15.32 9.45 7.43
CA GLU A 220 -14.17 9.54 6.55
C GLU A 220 -13.65 8.13 6.29
N ARG A 221 -13.73 7.68 5.04
CA ARG A 221 -13.30 6.34 4.67
C ARG A 221 -11.82 6.23 4.99
N TRP A 222 -11.48 5.37 5.94
CA TRP A 222 -10.12 5.22 6.41
C TRP A 222 -9.16 4.85 5.27
N GLU A 223 -9.63 4.17 4.22
CA GLU A 223 -8.88 3.81 3.00
C GLU A 223 -8.44 5.03 2.17
N ALA A 224 -9.13 6.16 2.31
CA ALA A 224 -8.89 7.40 1.58
C ALA A 224 -8.19 8.47 2.44
N ALA A 225 -7.89 8.16 3.70
CA ALA A 225 -7.16 9.07 4.58
C ALA A 225 -5.67 9.09 4.23
N TYR A 226 -5.00 10.24 4.43
CA TYR A 226 -3.60 10.42 4.06
C TYR A 226 -2.69 9.44 4.82
N PRO A 227 -2.00 8.49 4.15
CA PRO A 227 -1.16 7.53 4.86
C PRO A 227 0.15 8.12 5.40
N LEU A 228 0.67 9.24 4.89
CA LEU A 228 1.95 9.78 5.36
C LEU A 228 1.79 10.75 6.52
N HIS A 229 0.93 11.77 6.38
CA HIS A 229 0.71 12.74 7.44
C HIS A 229 -0.52 12.35 8.26
N VAL A 230 -0.28 11.79 9.45
CA VAL A 230 -1.35 11.34 10.36
C VAL A 230 -1.32 12.21 11.61
N PRO A 231 -2.15 13.26 11.70
CA PRO A 231 -2.19 14.13 12.88
C PRO A 231 -2.61 13.34 14.11
N ASP A 232 -2.08 13.72 15.27
CA ASP A 232 -2.36 13.13 16.60
C ASP A 232 -2.16 11.61 16.67
N ALA A 233 -1.32 11.04 15.79
CA ALA A 233 -1.07 9.60 15.75
C ALA A 233 -0.55 9.08 17.09
N THR A 234 0.45 9.76 17.63
CA THR A 234 1.10 9.40 18.90
C THR A 234 0.11 9.46 20.06
N GLU A 235 -0.59 10.58 20.23
CA GLU A 235 -1.58 10.77 21.29
C GLU A 235 -2.70 9.73 21.20
N THR A 236 -3.18 9.45 19.98
CA THR A 236 -4.25 8.49 19.77
C THR A 236 -3.79 7.07 20.10
N ILE A 237 -2.57 6.68 19.74
CA ILE A 237 -1.98 5.39 20.12
C ILE A 237 -1.88 5.30 21.65
N LEU A 238 -1.35 6.33 22.33
CA LEU A 238 -1.16 6.34 23.77
C LEU A 238 -2.48 6.26 24.55
N LYS A 239 -3.60 6.74 24.01
CA LYS A 239 -4.95 6.55 24.60
C LYS A 239 -5.37 5.09 24.72
N ASN A 240 -4.70 4.15 24.05
CA ASN A 240 -4.96 2.72 24.17
C ASN A 240 -4.16 2.04 25.29
N LEU A 241 -3.21 2.76 25.89
CA LEU A 241 -2.37 2.24 26.97
C LEU A 241 -3.24 1.99 28.21
N LYS A 242 -3.03 0.84 28.84
CA LYS A 242 -3.70 0.46 30.08
C LYS A 242 -2.66 0.33 31.17
N SER A 243 -3.04 0.56 32.42
CA SER A 243 -2.20 0.20 33.56
C SER A 243 -1.93 -1.31 33.55
N LEU A 244 -0.74 -1.70 33.97
CA LEU A 244 -0.43 -3.09 34.25
C LEU A 244 -1.45 -3.59 35.30
N PRO A 245 -2.10 -4.76 35.08
CA PRO A 245 -2.98 -5.32 36.09
C PRO A 245 -2.19 -5.52 37.40
N PRO A 246 -2.85 -5.44 38.57
CA PRO A 246 -2.20 -5.75 39.84
C PRO A 246 -1.56 -7.13 39.70
N ALA A 247 -0.26 -7.23 39.99
CA ALA A 247 0.48 -8.45 39.71
C ALA A 247 -0.26 -9.65 40.34
N PRO A 248 -0.63 -10.69 39.56
CA PRO A 248 -0.82 -11.99 40.18
C PRO A 248 0.50 -12.35 40.87
N ALA A 249 0.43 -13.04 42.02
CA ALA A 249 1.57 -13.36 42.87
C ALA A 249 2.84 -13.55 42.04
N THR A 250 3.77 -12.60 42.22
CA THR A 250 4.95 -12.32 41.41
C THR A 250 5.53 -13.60 40.82
N ILE A 251 5.50 -13.79 39.50
CA ILE A 251 6.18 -14.94 38.87
C ILE A 251 7.68 -14.67 39.00
N PRO A 252 8.42 -15.33 39.92
CA PRO A 252 9.81 -14.95 40.20
C PRO A 252 10.71 -15.13 38.97
N GLU A 253 10.32 -16.05 38.09
CA GLU A 253 10.98 -16.35 36.82
C GLU A 253 10.94 -15.16 35.85
N ALA A 254 9.85 -14.39 35.81
CA ALA A 254 9.74 -13.21 34.95
C ALA A 254 10.70 -12.11 35.41
N ILE A 255 10.73 -11.79 36.70
CA ILE A 255 11.69 -10.82 37.27
C ILE A 255 13.13 -11.27 37.04
N HIS A 256 13.42 -12.56 37.26
CA HIS A 256 14.74 -13.11 37.00
C HIS A 256 15.15 -12.98 35.54
N SER A 257 14.23 -13.24 34.61
CA SER A 257 14.44 -13.10 33.17
C SER A 257 14.69 -11.65 32.78
N GLN A 258 13.92 -10.70 33.33
CA GLN A 258 14.11 -9.27 33.11
C GLN A 258 15.50 -8.80 33.60
N LYS A 259 15.91 -9.20 34.81
CA LYS A 259 17.24 -8.86 35.35
C LYS A 259 18.36 -9.42 34.49
N LYS A 260 18.23 -10.67 34.04
CA LYS A 260 19.18 -11.29 33.12
C LYS A 260 19.24 -10.56 31.79
N PHE A 261 18.10 -10.20 31.21
CA PHE A 261 18.02 -9.45 29.96
C PHE A 261 18.75 -8.10 30.07
N LEU A 262 18.48 -7.33 31.12
CA LEU A 262 19.12 -6.04 31.35
C LEU A 262 20.63 -6.13 31.63
N ALA A 263 21.12 -7.28 32.09
CA ALA A 263 22.55 -7.53 32.29
C ALA A 263 23.29 -7.90 30.99
N LEU A 264 22.58 -8.16 29.89
CA LEU A 264 23.20 -8.46 28.61
C LEU A 264 23.79 -7.18 27.96
N PRO A 265 24.86 -7.29 27.16
CA PRO A 265 25.30 -6.22 26.28
C PRO A 265 24.17 -5.75 25.33
N PRO A 266 24.13 -4.46 24.96
CA PRO A 266 23.09 -3.91 24.08
C PRO A 266 22.94 -4.67 22.76
N GLU A 267 24.02 -5.21 22.21
CA GLU A 267 24.03 -5.98 20.96
C GLU A 267 23.19 -7.26 21.11
N LEU A 268 23.33 -7.97 22.23
CA LEU A 268 22.55 -9.17 22.51
C LEU A 268 21.09 -8.84 22.83
N GLN A 269 20.84 -7.74 23.55
CA GLN A 269 19.47 -7.25 23.77
C GLN A 269 18.78 -6.96 22.45
N ASN A 270 19.47 -6.22 21.56
CA ASN A 270 18.97 -5.89 20.23
C ASN A 270 18.71 -7.14 19.40
N HIS A 271 19.64 -8.10 19.42
CA HIS A 271 19.46 -9.37 18.71
C HIS A 271 18.25 -10.15 19.23
N ILE A 272 18.05 -10.24 20.54
CA ILE A 272 16.85 -10.88 21.13
C ILE A 272 15.57 -10.17 20.64
N CYS A 273 15.55 -8.84 20.61
CA CYS A 273 14.40 -8.07 20.12
C CYS A 273 14.09 -8.34 18.64
N THR A 274 15.05 -8.73 17.80
CA THR A 274 14.77 -9.10 16.40
C THR A 274 13.89 -10.35 16.28
N PHE A 275 13.85 -11.23 17.29
CA PHE A 275 12.97 -12.40 17.30
C PHE A 275 11.52 -12.09 17.73
N LEU A 276 11.22 -10.85 18.11
CA LEU A 276 9.86 -10.45 18.48
C LEU A 276 8.97 -10.20 17.26
N THR A 277 9.56 -10.00 16.08
CA THR A 277 8.80 -9.77 14.85
C THR A 277 8.24 -11.07 14.29
N SER A 278 6.94 -11.07 14.01
CA SER A 278 6.19 -12.18 13.41
C SER A 278 5.30 -11.62 12.31
N SER A 279 5.19 -12.32 11.18
CA SER A 279 4.31 -11.94 10.07
C SER A 279 2.86 -11.79 10.52
N HIS A 280 2.43 -12.62 11.48
CA HIS A 280 1.08 -12.62 12.06
C HIS A 280 0.91 -11.71 13.28
N GLY A 281 1.96 -10.94 13.63
CA GLY A 281 2.01 -10.16 14.86
C GLY A 281 2.24 -11.02 16.11
N MET A 282 2.43 -10.34 17.25
CA MET A 282 2.71 -10.94 18.55
C MET A 282 1.42 -11.23 19.32
N PRO A 283 1.22 -12.44 19.89
CA PRO A 283 0.01 -12.77 20.65
C PRO A 283 -0.32 -11.72 21.71
N ASN A 284 -1.61 -11.43 21.91
CA ASN A 284 -2.09 -10.44 22.88
C ASN A 284 -1.79 -10.79 24.35
N LEU A 285 -1.38 -12.02 24.63
CA LEU A 285 -0.99 -12.46 25.97
C LEU A 285 0.37 -11.84 26.34
N CYS A 286 0.37 -11.01 27.39
CA CYS A 286 1.60 -10.49 27.97
C CYS A 286 2.29 -11.61 28.77
N ASN A 287 3.61 -11.75 28.60
CA ASN A 287 4.40 -12.73 29.33
C ASN A 287 5.34 -12.09 30.36
N GLY A 288 5.51 -10.77 30.34
CA GLY A 288 6.34 -10.03 31.29
C GLY A 288 7.82 -10.44 31.28
N LEU A 289 8.31 -11.12 30.24
CA LEU A 289 9.70 -11.57 30.17
C LEU A 289 10.67 -10.41 29.91
N LEU A 290 10.20 -9.38 29.21
CA LEU A 290 10.94 -8.15 28.96
C LEU A 290 10.39 -7.01 29.84
N PRO A 291 11.26 -6.12 30.36
CA PRO A 291 10.83 -4.92 31.08
C PRO A 291 9.92 -4.03 30.23
N GLN A 292 9.00 -3.29 30.87
CA GLN A 292 8.12 -2.35 30.16
C GLN A 292 8.89 -1.22 29.46
N SER A 293 10.04 -0.81 30.01
CA SER A 293 10.95 0.14 29.35
C SER A 293 11.44 -0.38 27.99
N VAL A 294 11.75 -1.67 27.87
CA VAL A 294 12.18 -2.28 26.61
C VAL A 294 11.06 -2.26 25.58
N TRP A 295 9.82 -2.56 25.99
CA TRP A 295 8.65 -2.45 25.11
C TRP A 295 8.38 -1.02 24.65
N ARG A 296 8.58 -0.03 25.52
CA ARG A 296 8.52 1.40 25.14
C ARG A 296 9.58 1.73 24.10
N GLU A 297 10.83 1.30 24.29
CA GLU A 297 11.90 1.52 23.30
C GLU A 297 11.63 0.79 21.98
N ILE A 298 11.00 -0.38 22.00
CA ILE A 298 10.55 -1.07 20.78
C ILE A 298 9.53 -0.22 20.01
N LEU A 299 8.57 0.40 20.71
CA LEU A 299 7.60 1.30 20.09
C LEU A 299 8.28 2.53 19.48
N ILE A 300 9.13 3.21 20.26
CA ILE A 300 9.84 4.44 19.83
C ILE A 300 10.77 4.16 18.64
N SER A 301 11.52 3.07 18.69
CA SER A 301 12.48 2.74 17.63
C SER A 301 11.80 2.25 16.34
N GLY A 302 10.50 1.94 16.37
CA GLY A 302 9.78 1.41 15.21
C GLY A 302 10.26 0.03 14.73
N ARG A 303 11.23 -0.62 15.40
CA ARG A 303 11.89 -1.83 14.91
C ARG A 303 10.94 -3.00 14.69
N CYS A 304 9.97 -3.18 15.57
CA CYS A 304 8.96 -4.23 15.43
C CYS A 304 7.68 -3.76 14.74
N LEU A 305 7.53 -2.44 14.56
CA LEU A 305 6.33 -1.79 14.03
C LEU A 305 6.76 -0.71 13.03
N PRO A 306 7.44 -1.05 11.93
CA PRO A 306 8.10 -0.08 11.04
C PRO A 306 7.12 0.86 10.31
N PHE A 307 5.83 0.52 10.29
CA PHE A 307 4.77 1.41 9.81
C PHE A 307 4.46 2.57 10.79
N LEU A 308 4.93 2.51 12.05
CA LEU A 308 4.83 3.57 13.07
C LEU A 308 6.09 4.45 13.12
N ARG A 309 6.70 4.76 11.98
CA ARG A 309 8.00 5.44 11.91
C ARG A 309 8.02 6.91 12.35
N ASP A 310 6.86 7.53 12.53
CA ASP A 310 6.66 8.97 12.77
C ASP A 310 6.03 9.27 14.13
N LEU A 311 6.25 8.40 15.12
CA LEU A 311 5.83 8.68 16.50
C LEU A 311 6.65 9.84 17.08
N ASP A 312 5.96 10.76 17.73
CA ASP A 312 6.57 11.90 18.39
C ASP A 312 7.10 11.47 19.77
N VAL A 313 8.43 11.41 19.87
CA VAL A 313 9.12 10.99 21.10
C VAL A 313 8.87 11.96 22.25
N ASN A 314 8.71 13.27 21.98
CA ASN A 314 8.44 14.26 23.01
C ASN A 314 7.06 14.03 23.62
N ILE A 315 6.05 13.73 22.79
CA ILE A 315 4.69 13.41 23.26
C ILE A 315 4.70 12.14 24.13
N ILE A 316 5.50 11.14 23.78
CA ILE A 316 5.67 9.93 24.59
C ILE A 316 6.33 10.24 25.94
N GLN A 317 7.40 11.05 25.94
CA GLN A 317 8.09 11.46 27.16
C GLN A 317 7.19 12.27 28.09
N ASP A 318 6.46 13.25 27.54
CA ASP A 318 5.48 14.05 28.27
C ASP A 318 4.35 13.19 28.84
N PHE A 319 3.90 12.20 28.08
CA PHE A 319 2.93 11.22 28.54
C PHE A 319 3.46 10.42 29.73
N CYS A 320 4.70 9.91 29.67
CA CYS A 320 5.33 9.21 30.80
C CYS A 320 5.38 10.11 32.04
N ALA A 321 5.84 11.36 31.89
CA ALA A 321 5.94 12.30 33.00
C ALA A 321 4.56 12.63 33.61
N ARG A 322 3.49 12.71 32.81
CA ARG A 322 2.12 12.88 33.30
C ARG A 322 1.62 11.62 34.01
N TRP A 323 1.85 10.45 33.42
CA TRP A 323 1.41 9.17 33.96
C TRP A 323 1.96 8.93 35.37
N ASP A 324 3.25 9.20 35.59
CA ASP A 324 3.90 9.05 36.90
C ASP A 324 3.27 9.96 37.97
N ARG A 325 2.79 11.16 37.58
CA ARG A 325 2.10 12.09 38.49
C ARG A 325 0.67 11.68 38.80
N GLU A 326 -0.06 11.16 37.81
CA GLU A 326 -1.51 10.91 37.89
C GLU A 326 -1.85 9.50 38.38
N GLN A 327 -1.05 8.50 38.03
CA GLN A 327 -1.34 7.08 38.27
C GLN A 327 -0.48 6.48 39.41
N GLY A 328 0.44 7.26 39.99
CA GLY A 328 1.30 6.84 41.09
C GLY A 328 2.14 5.61 40.73
N ASP A 329 2.10 4.58 41.57
CA ASP A 329 2.90 3.36 41.41
C ASP A 329 2.40 2.40 40.29
N ARG A 330 1.34 2.75 39.55
CA ARG A 330 0.82 1.88 38.49
C ARG A 330 1.63 2.04 37.21
N GLU A 331 2.45 1.04 36.89
CA GLU A 331 3.24 1.03 35.65
C GLU A 331 2.33 0.92 34.39
N PRO A 332 2.63 1.65 33.30
CA PRO A 332 1.96 1.49 32.01
C PRO A 332 2.32 0.16 31.32
N ASN A 333 1.33 -0.53 30.75
CA ASN A 333 1.51 -1.79 30.04
C ASN A 333 1.86 -1.58 28.56
N TRP A 334 3.12 -1.20 28.31
CA TRP A 334 3.69 -1.05 26.97
C TRP A 334 3.71 -2.38 26.19
N GLU A 335 3.95 -3.50 26.87
CA GLU A 335 3.92 -4.84 26.25
C GLU A 335 2.59 -5.10 25.54
N LEU A 336 1.48 -4.90 26.25
CA LEU A 336 0.14 -5.11 25.69
C LEU A 336 -0.13 -4.20 24.50
N LEU A 337 0.30 -2.94 24.59
CA LEU A 337 0.11 -1.98 23.51
C LEU A 337 0.86 -2.40 22.25
N VAL A 338 2.16 -2.68 22.37
CA VAL A 338 3.00 -3.10 21.23
C VAL A 338 2.48 -4.41 20.62
N ARG A 339 2.09 -5.39 21.45
CA ARG A 339 1.49 -6.64 20.97
C ARG A 339 0.22 -6.37 20.17
N LYS A 340 -0.72 -5.59 20.70
CA LYS A 340 -1.95 -5.23 19.98
C LYS A 340 -1.68 -4.45 18.69
N LEU A 341 -0.70 -3.54 18.70
CA LEU A 341 -0.31 -2.79 17.51
C LEU A 341 0.34 -3.70 16.45
N SER A 342 1.05 -4.76 16.85
CA SER A 342 1.62 -5.71 15.88
C SER A 342 0.59 -6.61 15.21
N GLN A 343 -0.59 -6.78 15.82
CA GLN A 343 -1.63 -7.65 15.29
C GLN A 343 -2.16 -7.15 13.95
N GLU A 344 -2.41 -8.10 13.04
CA GLU A 344 -3.02 -7.82 11.74
C GLU A 344 -4.48 -7.31 11.88
N ALA A 345 -5.16 -7.79 12.91
CA ALA A 345 -6.59 -7.62 13.11
C ALA A 345 -6.93 -6.42 14.01
N TRP A 346 -6.45 -5.21 13.68
CA TRP A 346 -7.00 -4.00 14.32
C TRP A 346 -8.48 -3.76 13.96
N GLY A 347 -9.17 -4.70 13.31
CA GLY A 347 -10.39 -4.39 12.59
C GLY A 347 -10.11 -3.29 11.57
N ILE A 348 -9.05 -3.45 10.75
CA ILE A 348 -8.72 -2.49 9.68
C ILE A 348 -10.00 -2.14 8.89
N TYR A 349 -10.87 -3.12 8.69
CA TYR A 349 -12.13 -3.04 7.94
C TYR A 349 -13.36 -2.69 8.76
N ASP A 350 -13.30 -2.82 10.09
CA ASP A 350 -14.42 -2.59 10.98
C ASP A 350 -13.95 -1.66 12.11
N VAL A 351 -13.96 -0.36 11.79
CA VAL A 351 -13.53 0.71 12.71
C VAL A 351 -14.32 0.63 14.01
N GLU A 352 -15.60 0.25 13.95
CA GLU A 352 -16.50 0.14 15.10
C GLU A 352 -16.17 -1.07 15.99
N LYS A 353 -15.74 -2.19 15.39
CA LYS A 353 -15.27 -3.38 16.14
C LYS A 353 -13.79 -3.35 16.48
N SER A 354 -13.08 -2.26 16.15
CA SER A 354 -11.65 -2.15 16.40
C SER A 354 -11.36 -2.14 17.91
N ILE A 355 -10.50 -3.07 18.34
CA ILE A 355 -10.02 -3.14 19.73
C ILE A 355 -9.09 -1.98 20.13
N LEU A 356 -8.63 -1.19 19.14
CA LEU A 356 -7.74 -0.05 19.31
C LEU A 356 -8.34 1.19 18.67
N LYS A 357 -8.26 2.32 19.37
CA LYS A 357 -8.49 3.64 18.79
C LYS A 357 -7.27 4.00 17.95
N ILE A 358 -7.40 3.89 16.62
CA ILE A 358 -6.32 4.17 15.66
C ILE A 358 -6.83 5.18 14.62
N PRO A 359 -6.07 6.25 14.33
CA PRO A 359 -6.44 7.21 13.29
C PRO A 359 -6.55 6.58 11.92
N ASN A 360 -7.45 7.12 11.10
CA ASN A 360 -7.73 6.61 9.76
C ASN A 360 -6.49 6.55 8.85
N GLY A 361 -5.66 7.59 8.83
CA GLY A 361 -4.44 7.62 8.02
C GLY A 361 -3.45 6.51 8.39
N LEU A 362 -3.35 6.17 9.68
CA LEU A 362 -2.49 5.08 10.15
C LEU A 362 -3.03 3.70 9.77
N ARG A 363 -4.36 3.53 9.76
CA ARG A 363 -5.01 2.33 9.21
C ARG A 363 -4.70 2.17 7.73
N ASN A 364 -4.78 3.26 6.96
CA ASN A 364 -4.45 3.22 5.53
C ASN A 364 -2.97 2.89 5.30
N ARG A 365 -2.07 3.49 6.08
CA ARG A 365 -0.64 3.20 6.02
C ARG A 365 -0.35 1.73 6.30
N ARG A 366 -0.92 1.16 7.38
CA ARG A 366 -0.74 -0.26 7.72
C ARG A 366 -1.32 -1.18 6.62
N ARG A 367 -2.45 -0.81 6.02
CA ARG A 367 -3.02 -1.52 4.86
C ARG A 367 -2.07 -1.55 3.68
N ILE A 368 -1.55 -0.39 3.25
CA ILE A 368 -0.61 -0.29 2.13
C ILE A 368 0.68 -1.04 2.43
N TRP A 369 1.19 -0.90 3.65
CA TRP A 369 2.36 -1.64 4.12
C TRP A 369 2.16 -3.15 3.95
N LYS A 370 1.05 -3.68 4.46
CA LYS A 370 0.74 -5.10 4.41
C LYS A 370 0.49 -5.60 2.98
N LEU A 371 -0.15 -4.78 2.13
CA LEU A 371 -0.27 -5.07 0.70
C LEU A 371 1.09 -5.34 0.07
N VAL A 372 2.10 -4.55 0.40
CA VAL A 372 3.47 -4.72 -0.14
C VAL A 372 4.18 -5.93 0.47
N GLU A 373 3.96 -6.23 1.76
CA GLU A 373 4.52 -7.43 2.41
C GLU A 373 3.97 -8.73 1.80
N GLU A 374 2.70 -8.74 1.39
CA GLU A 374 2.04 -9.93 0.83
C GLU A 374 2.14 -10.04 -0.70
N MET A 375 2.48 -8.95 -1.40
CA MET A 375 2.63 -8.93 -2.85
C MET A 375 3.77 -9.83 -3.34
N TYR A 376 3.56 -10.52 -4.45
CA TYR A 376 4.59 -11.25 -5.20
C TYR A 376 4.30 -11.23 -6.70
N VAL A 377 5.29 -11.53 -7.53
CA VAL A 377 5.10 -11.51 -8.99
C VAL A 377 4.25 -12.71 -9.40
N GLY A 378 3.13 -12.42 -10.10
CA GLY A 378 2.11 -13.43 -10.37
C GLY A 378 1.05 -13.54 -9.28
N ASP A 379 1.07 -12.67 -8.26
CA ASP A 379 -0.04 -12.49 -7.32
C ASP A 379 -1.26 -11.92 -8.05
N LEU A 380 -2.12 -12.83 -8.49
CA LEU A 380 -3.29 -12.59 -9.30
C LEU A 380 -4.50 -13.22 -8.59
N VAL A 381 -5.67 -12.58 -8.69
CA VAL A 381 -6.92 -13.22 -8.23
C VAL A 381 -7.05 -14.54 -8.99
N PRO A 382 -7.23 -15.69 -8.29
CA PRO A 382 -7.70 -16.90 -8.96
C PRO A 382 -8.95 -16.47 -9.71
N ILE A 383 -8.97 -16.63 -11.03
CA ILE A 383 -10.04 -16.15 -11.92
C ILE A 383 -11.33 -16.95 -11.60
N ALA A 384 -11.88 -16.75 -10.40
CA ALA A 384 -12.98 -17.50 -9.84
C ALA A 384 -14.29 -17.11 -10.53
N ARG A 385 -14.31 -15.98 -11.26
CA ARG A 385 -15.41 -15.62 -12.15
C ARG A 385 -15.42 -16.38 -13.48
N ALA A 386 -14.30 -16.91 -13.96
CA ALA A 386 -14.31 -17.77 -15.16
C ALA A 386 -15.03 -19.11 -14.89
N VAL A 387 -14.97 -19.59 -13.63
CA VAL A 387 -15.70 -20.80 -13.18
C VAL A 387 -17.22 -20.62 -13.28
N TYR A 388 -17.75 -19.41 -13.05
CA TYR A 388 -19.19 -19.15 -13.16
C TYR A 388 -19.71 -19.16 -14.61
N LEU A 389 -18.83 -19.07 -15.60
CA LEU A 389 -19.18 -19.08 -17.03
C LEU A 389 -18.61 -20.30 -17.78
N GLY A 390 -17.98 -21.25 -17.07
CA GLY A 390 -17.34 -22.42 -17.69
C GLY A 390 -16.14 -22.09 -18.58
N ALA A 391 -15.58 -20.89 -18.47
CA ALA A 391 -14.36 -20.50 -19.19
C ALA A 391 -13.14 -21.06 -18.45
N GLU A 392 -12.19 -21.62 -19.18
CA GLU A 392 -10.90 -21.97 -18.59
C GLU A 392 -10.21 -20.69 -18.09
N PRO A 393 -9.57 -20.72 -16.90
CA PRO A 393 -8.82 -19.58 -16.42
C PRO A 393 -7.76 -19.21 -17.45
N VAL A 394 -7.70 -17.93 -17.84
CA VAL A 394 -6.68 -17.41 -18.75
C VAL A 394 -5.31 -17.75 -18.17
N ALA A 395 -4.60 -18.66 -18.82
CA ALA A 395 -3.24 -19.02 -18.43
C ALA A 395 -2.33 -17.83 -18.71
N VAL A 396 -2.03 -17.05 -17.69
CA VAL A 396 -1.07 -15.95 -17.78
C VAL A 396 0.32 -16.58 -17.90
N PRO A 397 1.08 -16.32 -18.98
CA PRO A 397 2.40 -16.91 -19.09
C PRO A 397 3.27 -16.47 -17.92
N ARG A 398 3.97 -17.42 -17.30
CA ARG A 398 4.93 -17.16 -16.22
C ARG A 398 6.22 -16.65 -16.85
N TYR A 399 6.32 -15.34 -17.00
CA TYR A 399 7.56 -14.66 -17.44
C TYR A 399 8.61 -14.61 -16.34
N TRP A 400 8.15 -14.58 -15.09
CA TRP A 400 8.95 -14.46 -13.89
C TRP A 400 8.48 -15.43 -12.80
N ASP A 401 9.36 -15.74 -11.86
CA ASP A 401 9.03 -16.37 -10.59
C ASP A 401 8.44 -15.36 -9.59
N GLU A 402 8.12 -15.79 -8.37
CA GLU A 402 7.50 -14.94 -7.35
C GLU A 402 8.39 -13.76 -6.90
N GLY A 403 9.71 -13.92 -6.97
CA GLY A 403 10.70 -12.89 -6.66
C GLY A 403 10.95 -11.91 -7.81
N GLY A 404 10.46 -12.22 -9.01
CA GLY A 404 10.62 -11.42 -10.21
C GLY A 404 11.78 -11.83 -11.10
N GLU A 405 12.40 -12.99 -10.88
CA GLU A 405 13.47 -13.51 -11.75
C GLU A 405 12.86 -14.21 -12.99
N PRO A 406 13.41 -14.04 -14.20
CA PRO A 406 12.92 -14.73 -15.40
C PRO A 406 12.93 -16.27 -15.29
N VAL A 407 11.91 -16.95 -15.83
CA VAL A 407 11.70 -18.43 -15.71
C VAL A 407 12.14 -19.24 -16.93
#